data_AF-A0A9W8HM37-F1
#
_entry.id   AF-A0A9W8HM37-F1
#
_cell.length_a   1.000
_cell.length_b   1.000
_cell.length_c   1.000
_cell.angle_alpha   90.00
_cell.angle_beta   90.00
_cell.angle_gamma   90.00
#
_symmetry.space_group_name_H-M   'P 1'
#
loop_
_entity.id
_entity.type
_entity.pdbx_description
1 polymer ?
#
loop_
_entity_poly.entity_id
_entity_poly.type
_entity_poly.pdbx_seq_one_letter_code
_entity_poly.pdbx_strand_id
1 'polypeptide(L)'
;MDEGVSVIKTSLKSVGWREDRLQDLRDLVRRVHNITTHTYQLARWIFVNEPVDDPTFNPGTLLKTNFFKTVFLSLVQPQRRSGIKPKKQTKQNKDLVNKHVGAYMAAANIGRPNYGAMSEIAGYVNTEIEKAYTENVHLRFGETLRHTINVLLDTKKRAKEMDKKMSEKGKSKAEIRKACSESIWRPAKKVKNALRSRYIDPNQLSPKARWVYEQLKPVWATYDDPIKGNKGKKGLRKRLLNSDHEKGSNRSNVDRMVDDAFAKDNIYYDAKANPQRHLKAFYLL
;
A
#
# COMPACT_ATOMS: atom_id res chain seq x y z
N MET A 1 -41.18 -32.43 18.55
CA MET A 1 -39.83 -32.41 19.15
C MET A 1 -38.95 -31.70 18.14
N ASP A 2 -38.45 -30.53 18.52
CA ASP A 2 -37.58 -29.71 17.67
C ASP A 2 -36.17 -30.34 17.71
N GLU A 3 -35.73 -30.95 16.62
CA GLU A 3 -34.38 -31.49 16.52
C GLU A 3 -33.39 -30.33 16.37
N GLY A 4 -32.73 -30.00 17.49
CA GLY A 4 -31.69 -28.99 17.52
C GLY A 4 -30.52 -29.36 16.62
N VAL A 5 -30.29 -28.58 15.57
CA VAL A 5 -29.13 -28.74 14.68
C VAL A 5 -27.85 -28.46 15.45
N SER A 6 -27.09 -29.51 15.75
CA SER A 6 -25.75 -29.44 16.34
C SER A 6 -24.71 -29.11 15.27
N VAL A 7 -24.14 -27.90 15.31
CA VAL A 7 -23.05 -27.49 14.41
C VAL A 7 -21.71 -27.93 14.99
N ILE A 8 -21.14 -29.01 14.47
CA ILE A 8 -19.81 -29.50 14.83
C ILE A 8 -18.77 -28.84 13.91
N LYS A 9 -17.84 -28.05 14.47
CA LYS A 9 -16.69 -27.52 13.73
C LYS A 9 -15.60 -28.60 13.66
N THR A 10 -15.39 -29.17 12.48
CA THR A 10 -14.33 -30.15 12.23
C THR A 10 -13.51 -29.79 10.99
N SER A 11 -12.29 -30.31 10.89
CA SER A 11 -11.42 -30.04 9.75
C SER A 11 -11.93 -30.73 8.48
N LEU A 12 -11.83 -30.08 7.32
CA LEU A 12 -12.16 -30.70 6.02
C LEU A 12 -11.36 -31.99 5.76
N LYS A 13 -10.14 -32.07 6.31
CA LYS A 13 -9.27 -33.25 6.18
C LYS A 13 -9.84 -34.49 6.88
N SER A 14 -10.62 -34.32 7.96
CA SER A 14 -11.17 -35.44 8.74
C SER A 14 -12.52 -35.94 8.24
N VAL A 15 -13.21 -35.19 7.38
CA VAL A 15 -14.53 -35.56 6.82
C VAL A 15 -14.42 -36.10 5.39
N GLY A 16 -13.29 -35.86 4.71
CA GLY A 16 -13.13 -36.18 3.29
C GLY A 16 -13.89 -35.22 2.39
N TRP A 17 -13.56 -35.20 1.10
CA TRP A 17 -14.28 -34.41 0.11
C TRP A 17 -15.36 -35.26 -0.56
N ARG A 18 -16.50 -34.63 -0.84
CA ARG A 18 -17.49 -35.17 -1.77
C ARG A 18 -16.96 -35.02 -3.19
N GLU A 19 -16.45 -36.11 -3.75
CA GLU A 19 -15.83 -36.15 -5.08
C GLU A 19 -16.79 -35.65 -6.18
N ASP A 20 -18.09 -35.98 -6.06
CA ASP A 20 -19.16 -35.52 -6.96
C ASP A 20 -19.33 -33.98 -6.98
N ARG A 21 -18.90 -33.29 -5.91
CA ARG A 21 -18.99 -31.82 -5.77
C ARG A 21 -17.67 -31.12 -5.97
N LEU A 22 -16.61 -31.86 -6.23
CA LEU A 22 -15.25 -31.32 -6.25
C LEU A 22 -15.05 -30.34 -7.42
N GLN A 23 -15.65 -30.62 -8.57
CA GLN A 23 -15.62 -29.71 -9.72
C GLN A 23 -16.38 -28.41 -9.45
N ASP A 24 -17.60 -28.48 -8.87
CA ASP A 24 -18.38 -27.31 -8.48
C ASP A 24 -17.61 -26.40 -7.51
N LEU A 25 -16.92 -27.01 -6.54
CA LEU A 25 -16.10 -26.33 -5.55
C LEU A 25 -14.88 -25.66 -6.18
N ARG A 26 -14.16 -26.36 -7.07
CA ARG A 26 -13.04 -25.78 -7.82
C ARG A 26 -13.48 -24.58 -8.64
N ASP A 27 -14.61 -24.69 -9.33
CA ASP A 27 -15.13 -23.61 -10.14
C ASP A 27 -15.62 -22.44 -9.26
N LEU A 28 -16.23 -22.70 -8.11
CA LEU A 28 -16.58 -21.68 -7.12
C LEU A 28 -15.32 -20.93 -6.65
N VAL A 29 -14.28 -21.64 -6.24
CA VAL A 29 -13.01 -21.03 -5.79
C VAL A 29 -12.39 -20.17 -6.89
N ARG A 30 -12.32 -20.68 -8.13
CA ARG A 30 -11.79 -19.91 -9.28
C ARG A 30 -12.58 -18.62 -9.50
N ARG A 31 -13.91 -18.69 -9.43
CA ARG A 31 -14.79 -17.53 -9.62
C ARG A 31 -14.63 -16.49 -8.52
N VAL A 32 -14.61 -16.93 -7.26
CA VAL A 32 -14.38 -16.05 -6.11
C VAL A 32 -13.01 -15.40 -6.23
N HIS A 33 -11.97 -16.16 -6.59
CA HIS A 33 -10.63 -15.62 -6.82
C HIS A 33 -10.60 -14.55 -7.92
N ASN A 34 -11.25 -14.80 -9.05
CA ASN A 34 -11.33 -13.84 -10.15
C ASN A 34 -12.04 -12.55 -9.72
N ILE A 35 -13.19 -12.66 -9.05
CA ILE A 35 -13.96 -11.48 -8.63
C ILE A 35 -13.24 -10.71 -7.53
N THR A 36 -12.56 -11.39 -6.61
CA THR A 36 -11.67 -10.77 -5.63
C THR A 36 -10.54 -9.98 -6.32
N THR A 37 -9.92 -10.57 -7.35
CA THR A 37 -8.88 -9.89 -8.14
C THR A 37 -9.43 -8.63 -8.80
N HIS A 38 -10.59 -8.72 -9.46
CA HIS A 38 -11.25 -7.56 -10.06
C HIS A 38 -11.76 -6.56 -9.02
N THR A 39 -12.09 -6.99 -7.81
CA THR A 39 -12.47 -6.09 -6.70
C THR A 39 -11.29 -5.21 -6.32
N TYR A 40 -10.08 -5.78 -6.20
CA TYR A 40 -8.88 -4.99 -5.94
C TYR A 40 -8.56 -4.02 -7.08
N GLN A 41 -8.67 -4.49 -8.33
CA GLN A 41 -8.38 -3.69 -9.50
C GLN A 41 -9.39 -2.55 -9.70
N LEU A 42 -10.68 -2.79 -9.50
CA LEU A 42 -11.71 -1.76 -9.56
C LEU A 42 -11.57 -0.76 -8.41
N ALA A 43 -11.29 -1.21 -7.20
CA ALA A 43 -11.01 -0.30 -6.08
C ALA A 43 -9.81 0.60 -6.41
N ARG A 44 -8.72 0.03 -6.96
CA ARG A 44 -7.56 0.79 -7.43
C ARG A 44 -7.93 1.78 -8.55
N TRP A 45 -8.73 1.34 -9.52
CA TRP A 45 -9.21 2.19 -10.61
C TRP A 45 -9.94 3.42 -10.08
N ILE A 46 -10.88 3.22 -9.15
CA ILE A 46 -11.63 4.31 -8.50
C ILE A 46 -10.66 5.27 -7.80
N PHE A 47 -9.70 4.75 -7.03
CA PHE A 47 -8.77 5.59 -6.27
C PHE A 47 -7.78 6.37 -7.13
N VAL A 48 -7.52 5.93 -8.36
CA VAL A 48 -6.67 6.65 -9.33
C VAL A 48 -7.47 7.68 -10.13
N ASN A 49 -8.69 7.35 -10.53
CA ASN A 49 -9.46 8.19 -11.45
C ASN A 49 -10.35 9.21 -10.72
N GLU A 50 -10.90 8.91 -9.54
CA GLU A 50 -11.77 9.84 -8.83
C GLU A 50 -11.07 11.17 -8.44
N PRO A 51 -9.80 11.18 -7.99
CA PRO A 51 -9.08 12.43 -7.73
C PRO A 51 -8.94 13.38 -8.93
N VAL A 52 -9.05 12.86 -10.17
CA VAL A 52 -8.99 13.69 -11.39
C VAL A 52 -10.23 14.57 -11.49
N ASP A 53 -11.39 14.05 -11.07
CA ASP A 53 -12.67 14.76 -11.11
C ASP A 53 -12.97 15.49 -9.79
N ASP A 54 -12.55 14.93 -8.66
CA ASP A 54 -12.75 15.47 -7.30
C ASP A 54 -11.41 15.55 -6.55
N PRO A 55 -10.72 16.70 -6.57
CA PRO A 55 -9.46 16.91 -5.84
C PRO A 55 -9.58 16.75 -4.32
N THR A 56 -10.80 16.81 -3.77
CA THR A 56 -11.05 16.64 -2.33
C THR A 56 -11.21 15.17 -1.95
N PHE A 57 -11.29 14.27 -2.94
CA PHE A 57 -11.47 12.84 -2.74
C PHE A 57 -10.40 12.27 -1.81
N ASN A 58 -10.86 11.50 -0.81
CA ASN A 58 -9.99 10.85 0.15
C ASN A 58 -10.28 9.34 0.22
N PRO A 59 -9.45 8.50 -0.42
CA PRO A 59 -9.67 7.06 -0.46
C PRO A 59 -9.59 6.41 0.93
N GLY A 60 -8.88 7.03 1.89
CA GLY A 60 -8.79 6.56 3.27
C GLY A 60 -10.13 6.51 3.99
N THR A 61 -11.10 7.36 3.61
CA THR A 61 -12.45 7.36 4.20
C THR A 61 -13.30 6.16 3.77
N LEU A 62 -12.91 5.51 2.67
CA LEU A 62 -13.65 4.42 2.04
C LEU A 62 -13.09 3.04 2.39
N LEU A 63 -11.90 2.92 2.98
CA LEU A 63 -11.28 1.64 3.38
C LEU A 63 -12.02 0.97 4.53
N LYS A 64 -13.21 0.45 4.25
CA LYS A 64 -14.05 -0.32 5.17
C LYS A 64 -14.68 -1.47 4.40
N THR A 65 -14.98 -2.57 5.11
CA THR A 65 -15.61 -3.77 4.54
C THR A 65 -16.83 -3.43 3.69
N ASN A 66 -17.62 -2.42 4.09
CA ASN A 66 -18.81 -1.98 3.35
C ASN A 66 -18.52 -1.41 1.95
N PHE A 67 -17.39 -0.74 1.75
CA PHE A 67 -16.98 -0.26 0.44
C PHE A 67 -16.55 -1.42 -0.44
N PHE A 68 -15.65 -2.27 0.04
CA PHE A 68 -15.20 -3.45 -0.72
C PHE A 68 -16.37 -4.39 -1.05
N LYS A 69 -17.32 -4.56 -0.13
CA LYS A 69 -18.57 -5.29 -0.41
C LYS A 69 -19.39 -4.63 -1.54
N THR A 70 -19.42 -3.31 -1.60
CA THR A 70 -20.12 -2.60 -2.68
C THR A 70 -19.42 -2.78 -4.03
N VAL A 71 -18.08 -2.71 -4.04
CA VAL A 71 -17.25 -2.97 -5.24
C VAL A 71 -17.41 -4.42 -5.71
N PHE A 72 -17.29 -5.39 -4.80
CA PHE A 72 -17.43 -6.81 -5.10
C PHE A 72 -18.80 -7.12 -5.71
N LEU A 73 -19.87 -6.57 -5.11
CA LEU A 73 -21.23 -6.82 -5.57
C LEU A 73 -21.59 -6.06 -6.86
N SER A 74 -20.85 -5.03 -7.26
CA SER A 74 -21.08 -4.36 -8.55
C SER A 74 -20.51 -5.14 -9.73
N LEU A 75 -19.57 -6.06 -9.47
CA LEU A 75 -18.94 -6.93 -10.46
C LEU A 75 -19.76 -8.18 -10.79
N VAL A 76 -20.83 -8.47 -10.04
CA VAL A 76 -21.73 -9.60 -10.27
C VAL A 76 -23.11 -9.14 -10.71
N GLN A 77 -23.91 -10.06 -11.27
CA GLN A 77 -25.28 -9.70 -11.63
C GLN A 77 -26.09 -9.31 -10.39
N PRO A 78 -26.91 -8.24 -10.47
CA PRO A 78 -27.75 -7.82 -9.36
C PRO A 78 -28.71 -8.95 -8.96
N GLN A 79 -28.59 -9.40 -7.71
CA GLN A 79 -29.64 -10.22 -7.08
C GLN A 79 -30.87 -9.34 -6.84
N ARG A 80 -32.08 -9.88 -7.09
CA ARG A 80 -33.34 -9.20 -6.77
C ARG A 80 -33.34 -8.84 -5.29
N ARG A 81 -33.41 -7.55 -4.97
CA ARG A 81 -33.47 -7.08 -3.58
C ARG A 81 -34.92 -6.92 -3.17
N SER A 82 -35.24 -7.32 -1.93
CA SER A 82 -36.47 -6.87 -1.28
C SER A 82 -36.43 -5.34 -1.12
N GLY A 83 -37.60 -4.69 -1.09
CA GLY A 83 -37.81 -3.23 -1.18
C GLY A 83 -37.24 -2.37 -0.05
N ILE A 84 -36.19 -2.82 0.65
CA ILE A 84 -35.53 -2.09 1.73
C ILE A 84 -34.66 -0.98 1.15
N LYS A 85 -34.96 0.27 1.54
CA LYS A 85 -34.15 1.43 1.19
C LYS A 85 -32.74 1.31 1.78
N PRO A 86 -31.67 1.49 0.96
CA PRO A 86 -30.30 1.39 1.45
C PRO A 86 -29.95 2.56 2.38
N LYS A 87 -29.06 2.31 3.35
CA LYS A 87 -28.49 3.35 4.23
C LYS A 87 -27.72 4.40 3.40
N LYS A 88 -27.64 5.65 3.91
CA LYS A 88 -26.99 6.79 3.22
C LYS A 88 -25.56 6.49 2.75
N GLN A 89 -24.71 5.93 3.61
CA GLN A 89 -23.32 5.55 3.24
C GLN A 89 -23.28 4.49 2.14
N THR A 90 -24.19 3.51 2.19
CA THR A 90 -24.29 2.47 1.15
C THR A 90 -24.70 3.07 -0.19
N LYS A 91 -25.56 4.10 -0.18
CA LYS A 91 -25.94 4.85 -1.38
C LYS A 91 -24.73 5.60 -1.95
N GLN A 92 -23.99 6.34 -1.13
CA GLN A 92 -22.78 7.06 -1.57
C GLN A 92 -21.74 6.12 -2.19
N ASN A 93 -21.44 4.99 -1.52
CA ASN A 93 -20.51 4.01 -2.07
C ASN A 93 -21.00 3.44 -3.42
N LYS A 94 -22.31 3.19 -3.55
CA LYS A 94 -22.90 2.69 -4.79
C LYS A 94 -22.80 3.71 -5.91
N ASP A 95 -23.11 4.97 -5.63
CA ASP A 95 -23.09 6.04 -6.63
C ASP A 95 -21.66 6.20 -7.17
N LEU A 96 -20.67 6.25 -6.27
CA LEU A 96 -19.25 6.27 -6.64
C LEU A 96 -18.83 5.05 -7.45
N VAL A 97 -19.17 3.83 -7.02
CA VAL A 97 -18.79 2.61 -7.74
C VAL A 97 -19.47 2.54 -9.10
N ASN A 98 -20.74 2.94 -9.20
CA ASN A 98 -21.49 2.93 -10.46
C ASN A 98 -20.93 3.91 -11.48
N LYS A 99 -20.36 5.04 -11.03
CA LYS A 99 -19.64 5.99 -11.89
C LYS A 99 -18.49 5.31 -12.65
N HIS A 100 -17.77 4.39 -12.01
CA HIS A 100 -16.53 3.80 -12.56
C HIS A 100 -16.68 2.39 -13.12
N VAL A 101 -17.62 1.58 -12.60
CA VAL A 101 -17.68 0.14 -12.88
C VAL A 101 -17.86 -0.15 -14.37
N GLY A 102 -18.64 0.65 -15.11
CA GLY A 102 -18.85 0.46 -16.54
C GLY A 102 -17.57 0.62 -17.36
N ALA A 103 -16.87 1.75 -17.15
CA ALA A 103 -15.61 2.04 -17.83
C ALA A 103 -14.53 1.00 -17.49
N TYR A 104 -14.41 0.64 -16.21
CA TYR A 104 -13.48 -0.41 -15.78
C TYR A 104 -13.79 -1.77 -16.44
N MET A 105 -15.05 -2.21 -16.44
CA MET A 105 -15.42 -3.51 -17.00
C MET A 105 -15.15 -3.57 -18.51
N ALA A 106 -15.39 -2.47 -19.23
CA ALA A 106 -15.03 -2.34 -20.63
C ALA A 106 -13.52 -2.43 -20.85
N ALA A 107 -12.72 -1.69 -20.05
CA ALA A 107 -11.27 -1.71 -20.14
C ALA A 107 -10.64 -3.06 -19.77
N ALA A 108 -11.21 -3.75 -18.77
CA ALA A 108 -10.75 -5.06 -18.32
C ALA A 108 -11.33 -6.22 -19.17
N ASN A 109 -12.22 -5.92 -20.12
CA ASN A 109 -12.94 -6.91 -20.95
C ASN A 109 -13.59 -8.03 -20.12
N ILE A 110 -14.38 -7.64 -19.11
CA ILE A 110 -15.07 -8.58 -18.21
C ILE A 110 -16.59 -8.43 -18.25
N GLY A 111 -17.30 -9.55 -18.17
CA GLY A 111 -18.75 -9.60 -17.97
C GLY A 111 -19.15 -9.70 -16.50
N ARG A 112 -20.44 -9.48 -16.19
CA ARG A 112 -21.01 -9.73 -14.86
C ARG A 112 -21.50 -11.17 -14.77
N PRO A 113 -20.89 -12.03 -13.95
CA PRO A 113 -21.38 -13.38 -13.83
C PRO A 113 -22.58 -13.46 -12.88
N ASN A 114 -23.48 -14.41 -13.13
CA ASN A 114 -24.70 -14.61 -12.35
C ASN A 114 -24.52 -15.69 -11.28
N TYR A 115 -24.64 -15.33 -10.01
CA TYR A 115 -24.50 -16.28 -8.91
C TYR A 115 -25.41 -15.91 -7.73
N GLY A 116 -26.22 -16.87 -7.28
CA GLY A 116 -27.15 -16.74 -6.15
C GLY A 116 -26.50 -16.37 -4.82
N ALA A 117 -25.38 -17.03 -4.48
CA ALA A 117 -24.77 -16.96 -3.15
C ALA A 117 -23.74 -15.83 -2.96
N MET A 118 -23.55 -14.93 -3.93
CA MET A 118 -22.43 -13.96 -3.87
C MET A 118 -22.57 -12.93 -2.76
N SER A 119 -23.80 -12.64 -2.32
CA SER A 119 -24.02 -11.74 -1.18
C SER A 119 -23.46 -12.31 0.13
N GLU A 120 -23.56 -13.62 0.32
CA GLU A 120 -23.07 -14.34 1.49
C GLU A 120 -21.54 -14.47 1.43
N ILE A 121 -21.00 -14.88 0.28
CA ILE A 121 -19.56 -14.97 0.04
C ILE A 121 -18.89 -13.61 0.22
N ALA A 122 -19.53 -12.54 -0.25
CA ALA A 122 -19.06 -11.18 -0.05
C ALA A 122 -18.93 -10.80 1.44
N GLY A 123 -19.75 -11.38 2.33
CA GLY A 123 -19.63 -11.14 3.77
C GLY A 123 -18.29 -11.61 4.34
N TYR A 124 -17.80 -12.77 3.89
CA TYR A 124 -16.55 -13.36 4.36
C TYR A 124 -15.33 -12.74 3.64
N VAL A 125 -15.36 -12.75 2.30
CA VAL A 125 -14.22 -12.38 1.46
C VAL A 125 -13.85 -10.90 1.62
N ASN A 126 -14.83 -10.00 1.81
CA ASN A 126 -14.52 -8.57 1.85
C ASN A 126 -13.80 -8.11 3.12
N THR A 127 -13.94 -8.84 4.23
CA THR A 127 -13.13 -8.57 5.43
C THR A 127 -11.67 -8.97 5.21
N GLU A 128 -11.42 -10.08 4.50
CA GLU A 128 -10.07 -10.46 4.09
C GLU A 128 -9.48 -9.46 3.08
N ILE A 129 -10.30 -8.99 2.12
CA ILE A 129 -9.91 -7.95 1.16
C ILE A 129 -9.50 -6.66 1.87
N GLU A 130 -10.32 -6.16 2.81
CA GLU A 130 -9.99 -4.93 3.55
C GLU A 130 -8.65 -5.05 4.29
N LYS A 131 -8.45 -6.16 5.00
CA LYS A 131 -7.23 -6.42 5.76
C LYS A 131 -6.03 -6.50 4.84
N ALA A 132 -6.10 -7.34 3.82
CA ALA A 132 -5.01 -7.55 2.86
C ALA A 132 -4.66 -6.26 2.11
N TYR A 133 -5.66 -5.45 1.75
CA TYR A 133 -5.42 -4.17 1.08
C TYR A 133 -4.70 -3.17 1.99
N THR A 134 -5.15 -3.05 3.23
CA THR A 134 -4.56 -2.14 4.22
C THR A 134 -3.14 -2.57 4.58
N GLU A 135 -2.92 -3.87 4.76
CA GLU A 135 -1.60 -4.44 5.05
C GLU A 135 -0.65 -4.31 3.86
N ASN A 136 -1.13 -4.50 2.63
CA ASN A 136 -0.31 -4.33 1.44
C ASN A 136 0.16 -2.88 1.29
N VAL A 137 -0.73 -1.91 1.49
CA VAL A 137 -0.38 -0.48 1.49
C VAL A 137 0.66 -0.20 2.57
N HIS A 138 0.47 -0.72 3.78
CA HIS A 138 1.44 -0.60 4.87
C HIS A 138 2.82 -1.18 4.50
N LEU A 139 2.87 -2.40 3.98
CA LEU A 139 4.12 -3.10 3.66
C LEU A 139 4.86 -2.45 2.49
N ARG A 140 4.13 -2.02 1.46
CA ARG A 140 4.74 -1.55 0.20
C ARG A 140 4.99 -0.06 0.15
N PHE A 141 4.28 0.76 0.94
CA PHE A 141 4.39 2.21 0.85
C PHE A 141 5.84 2.69 0.88
N GLY A 142 6.64 2.18 1.81
CA GLY A 142 8.01 2.64 1.95
C GLY A 142 8.95 2.20 0.83
N GLU A 143 8.70 1.04 0.23
CA GLU A 143 9.43 0.60 -0.96
C GLU A 143 9.02 1.39 -2.19
N THR A 144 7.72 1.57 -2.41
CA THR A 144 7.16 2.39 -3.49
C THR A 144 7.70 3.81 -3.42
N LEU A 145 7.67 4.43 -2.25
CA LEU A 145 8.19 5.79 -2.07
C LEU A 145 9.69 5.88 -2.41
N ARG A 146 10.50 4.94 -1.93
CA ARG A 146 11.93 4.88 -2.27
C ARG A 146 12.15 4.68 -3.76
N HIS A 147 11.31 3.90 -4.42
CA HIS A 147 11.35 3.67 -5.84
C HIS A 147 11.03 4.95 -6.61
N THR A 148 9.91 5.61 -6.30
CA THR A 148 9.49 6.89 -6.90
C THR A 148 10.59 7.95 -6.77
N ILE A 149 11.18 8.12 -5.59
CA ILE A 149 12.31 9.05 -5.40
C ILE A 149 13.50 8.69 -6.30
N ASN A 150 13.82 7.40 -6.46
CA ASN A 150 14.95 6.98 -7.30
C ASN A 150 14.72 7.22 -8.78
N VAL A 151 13.47 7.06 -9.22
CA VAL A 151 13.01 7.37 -10.59
C VAL A 151 13.09 8.87 -10.82
N LEU A 152 12.48 9.69 -9.96
CA LEU A 152 12.51 11.15 -10.09
C LEU A 152 13.93 11.75 -10.03
N LEU A 153 14.85 11.11 -9.30
CA LEU A 153 16.26 11.52 -9.25
C LEU A 153 17.11 10.97 -10.43
N ASP A 154 16.54 10.10 -11.27
CA ASP A 154 17.21 9.35 -12.34
C ASP A 154 18.48 8.63 -11.89
N THR A 155 18.45 8.07 -10.68
CA THR A 155 19.65 7.51 -10.04
C THR A 155 20.33 6.44 -10.89
N LYS A 156 19.53 5.56 -11.54
CA LYS A 156 20.04 4.49 -12.42
C LYS A 156 20.65 5.03 -13.70
N LYS A 157 19.97 5.99 -14.37
CA LYS A 157 20.45 6.61 -15.61
C LYS A 157 21.75 7.38 -15.36
N ARG A 158 21.78 8.22 -14.34
CA ARG A 158 22.97 9.00 -13.96
C ARG A 158 24.16 8.11 -13.59
N ALA A 159 23.91 6.99 -12.91
CA ALA A 159 24.98 6.05 -12.55
C ALA A 159 25.58 5.39 -13.81
N LYS A 160 24.73 4.99 -14.77
CA LYS A 160 25.19 4.46 -16.06
C LYS A 160 25.98 5.50 -16.88
N GLU A 161 25.50 6.73 -16.94
CA GLU A 161 26.19 7.82 -17.65
C GLU A 161 27.55 8.14 -17.01
N MET A 162 27.64 8.11 -15.68
CA MET A 162 28.89 8.31 -14.95
C MET A 162 29.88 7.17 -15.17
N ASP A 163 29.38 5.93 -15.13
CA ASP A 163 30.18 4.74 -15.43
C ASP A 163 30.77 4.80 -16.84
N LYS A 164 29.95 5.13 -17.85
CA LYS A 164 30.40 5.32 -19.24
C LYS A 164 31.47 6.41 -19.34
N LYS A 165 31.15 7.63 -18.88
CA LYS A 165 32.04 8.81 -18.99
C LYS A 165 33.39 8.64 -18.31
N MET A 166 33.45 7.85 -17.24
CA MET A 166 34.69 7.64 -16.50
C MET A 166 35.46 6.41 -16.98
N SER A 167 34.77 5.37 -17.46
CA SER A 167 35.42 4.26 -18.16
C SER A 167 36.13 4.74 -19.43
N GLU A 168 35.51 5.64 -20.19
CA GLU A 168 36.12 6.32 -21.35
C GLU A 168 37.39 7.12 -20.99
N LYS A 169 37.51 7.55 -19.71
CA LYS A 169 38.69 8.25 -19.19
C LYS A 169 39.71 7.31 -18.52
N GLY A 170 39.57 6.00 -18.71
CA GLY A 170 40.46 4.99 -18.12
C GLY A 170 40.39 4.89 -16.60
N LYS A 171 39.31 5.38 -15.97
CA LYS A 171 39.16 5.33 -14.51
C LYS A 171 38.84 3.93 -14.02
N SER A 172 39.37 3.60 -12.85
CA SER A 172 39.11 2.32 -12.20
C SER A 172 37.66 2.21 -11.72
N LYS A 173 37.14 0.98 -11.62
CA LYS A 173 35.79 0.73 -11.05
C LYS A 173 35.63 1.29 -9.63
N ALA A 174 36.71 1.33 -8.84
CA ALA A 174 36.70 1.88 -7.49
C ALA A 174 36.47 3.40 -7.50
N GLU A 175 37.16 4.13 -8.38
CA GLU A 175 36.96 5.57 -8.58
C GLU A 175 35.55 5.87 -9.11
N ILE A 176 35.06 5.04 -10.04
CA ILE A 176 33.68 5.15 -10.56
C ILE A 176 32.66 5.01 -9.45
N ARG A 177 32.81 3.98 -8.60
CA ARG A 177 31.92 3.75 -7.47
C ARG A 177 31.96 4.88 -6.46
N LYS A 178 33.15 5.44 -6.19
CA LYS A 178 33.30 6.61 -5.29
C LYS A 178 32.56 7.83 -5.82
N ALA A 179 32.74 8.15 -7.11
CA ALA A 179 32.05 9.29 -7.72
C ALA A 179 30.52 9.11 -7.76
N CYS A 180 30.03 7.90 -8.10
CA CYS A 180 28.61 7.57 -8.05
C CYS A 180 28.05 7.72 -6.62
N SER A 181 28.82 7.27 -5.62
CA SER A 181 28.45 7.42 -4.21
C SER A 181 28.31 8.89 -3.81
N GLU A 182 29.28 9.73 -4.16
CA GLU A 182 29.32 11.15 -3.77
C GLU A 182 28.29 12.00 -4.50
N SER A 183 28.12 11.81 -5.80
CA SER A 183 27.30 12.68 -6.65
C SER A 183 25.86 12.21 -6.84
N ILE A 184 25.57 10.92 -6.66
CA ILE A 184 24.26 10.32 -6.94
C ILE A 184 23.65 9.70 -5.68
N TRP A 185 24.31 8.71 -5.09
CA TRP A 185 23.67 7.88 -4.05
C TRP A 185 23.60 8.58 -2.68
N ARG A 186 24.65 9.28 -2.25
CA ARG A 186 24.63 10.06 -0.99
C ARG A 186 23.57 11.17 -1.04
N PRO A 187 23.47 12.00 -2.11
CA PRO A 187 22.38 12.97 -2.24
C PRO A 187 20.99 12.31 -2.23
N ALA A 188 20.79 11.21 -2.97
CA ALA A 188 19.52 10.48 -2.96
C ALA A 188 19.19 9.93 -1.56
N LYS A 189 20.19 9.44 -0.82
CA LYS A 189 20.04 8.98 0.57
C LYS A 189 19.69 10.13 1.51
N LYS A 190 20.28 11.31 1.33
CA LYS A 190 19.93 12.52 2.10
C LYS A 190 18.45 12.86 1.90
N VAL A 191 17.95 12.89 0.66
CA VAL A 191 16.52 13.12 0.37
C VAL A 191 15.63 12.09 1.06
N LYS A 192 15.93 10.80 0.89
CA LYS A 192 15.15 9.72 1.53
C LYS A 192 15.15 9.80 3.06
N ASN A 193 16.28 10.14 3.66
CA ASN A 193 16.40 10.28 5.10
C ASN A 193 15.68 11.51 5.62
N ALA A 194 15.80 12.64 4.91
CA ALA A 194 15.14 13.89 5.30
C ALA A 194 13.61 13.74 5.20
N LEU A 195 13.12 13.04 4.18
CA LEU A 195 11.71 12.66 4.04
C LEU A 195 11.25 11.74 5.16
N ARG A 196 12.08 10.75 5.53
CA ARG A 196 11.81 9.86 6.67
C ARG A 196 11.66 10.64 7.97
N SER A 197 12.49 11.65 8.20
CA SER A 197 12.48 12.46 9.42
C SER A 197 11.46 13.61 9.42
N ARG A 198 10.64 13.76 8.36
CA ARG A 198 9.64 14.83 8.17
C ARG A 198 10.16 16.27 8.20
N TYR A 199 11.46 16.45 8.36
CA TYR A 199 12.14 17.71 8.39
C TYR A 199 13.13 17.75 7.24
N ILE A 200 12.88 18.64 6.30
CA ILE A 200 13.76 18.93 5.18
C ILE A 200 14.10 20.40 5.27
N ASP A 201 15.38 20.70 5.47
CA ASP A 201 15.91 22.02 5.16
C ASP A 201 16.10 22.10 3.64
N PRO A 202 15.27 22.85 2.89
CA PRO A 202 15.33 22.89 1.43
C PRO A 202 16.68 23.45 0.93
N ASN A 203 17.40 24.18 1.78
CA ASN A 203 18.71 24.76 1.46
C ASN A 203 19.83 23.70 1.45
N GLN A 204 19.60 22.53 2.03
CA GLN A 204 20.55 21.41 2.03
C GLN A 204 20.36 20.44 0.86
N LEU A 205 19.35 20.69 0.01
CA LEU A 205 19.03 19.88 -1.16
C LEU A 205 19.69 20.42 -2.42
N SER A 206 20.15 19.51 -3.29
CA SER A 206 20.53 19.89 -4.65
C SER A 206 19.30 20.38 -5.45
N PRO A 207 19.47 21.16 -6.53
CA PRO A 207 18.34 21.65 -7.33
C PRO A 207 17.38 20.54 -7.78
N LYS A 208 17.92 19.40 -8.24
CA LYS A 208 17.10 18.24 -8.62
C LYS A 208 16.38 17.62 -7.41
N ALA A 209 17.05 17.54 -6.26
CA ALA A 209 16.43 17.04 -5.03
C ALA A 209 15.30 17.95 -4.53
N ARG A 210 15.46 19.28 -4.66
CA ARG A 210 14.41 20.26 -4.36
C ARG A 210 13.22 20.12 -5.31
N TRP A 211 13.48 19.92 -6.60
CA TRP A 211 12.42 19.61 -7.57
C TRP A 211 11.65 18.33 -7.19
N VAL A 212 12.35 17.23 -6.86
CA VAL A 212 11.70 15.99 -6.38
C VAL A 212 10.86 16.21 -5.13
N TYR A 213 11.36 17.02 -4.20
CA TYR A 213 10.62 17.36 -2.98
C TYR A 213 9.28 18.07 -3.30
N GLU A 214 9.30 19.06 -4.19
CA GLU A 214 8.10 19.79 -4.61
C GLU A 214 7.10 18.87 -5.35
N GLN A 215 7.57 17.97 -6.22
CA GLN A 215 6.69 17.01 -6.90
C GLN A 215 5.93 16.12 -5.93
N LEU A 216 6.57 15.75 -4.82
CA LEU A 216 5.98 14.89 -3.81
C LEU A 216 5.24 15.68 -2.72
N LYS A 217 5.19 17.03 -2.80
CA LYS A 217 4.48 17.90 -1.84
C LYS A 217 3.03 17.48 -1.56
N PRO A 218 2.23 17.07 -2.57
CA PRO A 218 0.88 16.56 -2.33
C PRO A 218 0.86 15.30 -1.45
N VAL A 219 1.84 14.40 -1.63
CA VAL A 219 2.01 13.19 -0.82
C VAL A 219 2.24 13.57 0.63
N TRP A 220 3.10 14.56 0.89
CA TRP A 220 3.43 14.99 2.25
C TRP A 220 2.28 15.77 2.92
N ALA A 221 1.53 16.55 2.15
CA ALA A 221 0.39 17.32 2.64
C ALA A 221 -0.79 16.44 3.11
N THR A 222 -0.75 15.13 2.84
CA THR A 222 -1.72 14.16 3.41
C THR A 222 -1.50 13.88 4.89
N TYR A 223 -0.31 14.18 5.40
CA TYR A 223 0.00 14.21 6.81
C TYR A 223 -0.29 15.62 7.31
N ASP A 224 -1.04 15.76 8.41
CA ASP A 224 -1.26 17.07 9.03
C ASP A 224 0.11 17.79 9.18
N ASP A 225 0.10 19.11 9.01
CA ASP A 225 1.24 20.04 9.16
C ASP A 225 2.32 19.51 10.12
N PRO A 226 3.63 19.67 9.84
CA PRO A 226 4.70 19.14 10.68
C PRO A 226 4.39 19.46 12.14
N ILE A 227 3.95 18.44 12.88
CA ILE A 227 3.22 18.61 14.13
C ILE A 227 4.01 19.57 15.01
N LYS A 228 3.39 20.71 15.35
CA LYS A 228 3.94 21.67 16.29
C LYS A 228 4.42 20.92 17.54
N GLY A 229 5.72 20.94 17.77
CA GLY A 229 6.32 20.68 19.07
C GLY A 229 6.67 19.23 19.35
N ASN A 230 7.89 18.85 18.96
CA ASN A 230 8.81 18.39 19.99
C ASN A 230 10.11 19.16 19.83
N LYS A 231 10.11 20.41 20.34
CA LYS A 231 11.36 21.09 20.71
C LYS A 231 12.16 20.07 21.51
N GLY A 232 13.35 19.75 21.02
CA GLY A 232 14.06 18.54 21.41
C GLY A 232 13.95 18.22 22.89
N LYS A 233 13.34 17.07 23.22
CA LYS A 233 13.70 16.38 24.44
C LYS A 233 15.12 15.83 24.23
N LYS A 234 16.10 16.70 24.43
CA LYS A 234 17.46 16.37 24.90
C LYS A 234 17.28 15.61 26.22
N GLY A 235 16.90 14.33 26.15
CA GLY A 235 16.46 13.63 27.35
C GLY A 235 16.37 12.11 27.23
N LEU A 236 16.81 11.49 26.13
CA LEU A 236 16.86 10.03 26.06
C LEU A 236 18.01 9.48 25.21
N ARG A 237 19.09 10.25 25.02
CA ARG A 237 20.31 9.78 24.35
C ARG A 237 21.45 9.41 25.32
N LYS A 238 21.20 9.41 26.64
CA LYS A 238 22.23 9.21 27.68
C LYS A 238 22.11 7.89 28.46
N ARG A 239 21.33 6.90 27.99
CA ARG A 239 21.15 5.62 28.70
C ARG A 239 21.42 4.34 27.88
N LEU A 240 22.13 4.44 26.76
CA LEU A 240 22.59 3.26 26.00
C LEU A 240 24.10 3.26 25.73
N LEU A 241 24.85 4.08 26.46
CA LEU A 241 26.31 3.98 26.56
C LEU A 241 26.59 3.62 28.02
N ASN A 242 26.52 2.32 28.33
CA ASN A 242 27.18 1.60 29.43
C ASN A 242 26.41 0.32 29.75
N SER A 243 26.81 -0.75 29.07
CA SER A 243 26.73 -2.18 29.43
C SER A 243 26.72 -2.96 28.12
N ASP A 244 27.43 -4.05 27.91
CA ASP A 244 28.60 -4.63 28.53
C ASP A 244 29.17 -5.58 27.47
N HIS A 245 30.40 -6.01 27.71
CA HIS A 245 31.21 -6.88 26.88
C HIS A 245 30.52 -8.17 26.38
N GLU A 246 30.94 -8.55 25.17
CA GLU A 246 31.16 -9.91 24.67
C GLU A 246 29.99 -10.92 24.71
N LYS A 247 29.55 -11.33 23.50
CA LYS A 247 29.78 -12.69 23.01
C LYS A 247 29.58 -12.75 21.50
N GLY A 248 30.60 -13.26 20.82
CA GLY A 248 30.59 -13.45 19.37
C GLY A 248 29.58 -14.50 18.93
N SER A 249 28.85 -14.18 17.86
CA SER A 249 28.25 -15.19 16.98
C SER A 249 27.96 -14.53 15.64
N ASN A 250 28.58 -15.05 14.58
CA ASN A 250 28.35 -14.68 13.19
C ASN A 250 26.85 -14.80 12.86
N ARG A 251 26.15 -13.67 12.76
CA ARG A 251 24.89 -13.56 12.01
C ARG A 251 24.99 -12.42 11.02
N SER A 252 24.69 -12.76 9.78
CA SER A 252 24.73 -11.98 8.55
C SER A 252 24.16 -10.55 8.70
N ASN A 253 24.80 -9.61 8.01
CA ASN A 253 24.52 -8.16 7.91
C ASN A 253 23.10 -7.74 7.45
N VAL A 254 22.12 -8.64 7.46
CA VAL A 254 20.74 -8.36 7.03
C VAL A 254 19.84 -7.95 8.21
N ASP A 255 20.22 -8.27 9.46
CA ASP A 255 19.33 -8.11 10.62
C ASP A 255 19.49 -6.83 11.46
N ARG A 256 20.41 -5.92 11.12
CA ARG A 256 20.65 -4.68 11.90
C ARG A 256 19.93 -3.42 11.40
N MET A 257 18.96 -3.53 10.49
CA MET A 257 18.25 -2.36 9.92
C MET A 257 16.75 -2.27 10.25
N VAL A 258 16.26 -3.05 11.22
CA VAL A 258 14.83 -3.14 11.52
C VAL A 258 14.40 -2.22 12.68
N ASP A 259 15.25 -1.95 13.66
CA ASP A 259 14.79 -1.31 14.91
C ASP A 259 14.65 0.22 14.86
N ASP A 260 15.42 0.93 14.04
CA ASP A 260 15.25 2.39 13.90
C ASP A 260 14.05 2.78 13.02
N ALA A 261 13.45 1.82 12.29
CA ALA A 261 12.45 2.07 11.25
C ALA A 261 11.12 2.66 11.77
N PHE A 262 10.88 2.60 13.09
CA PHE A 262 9.59 2.94 13.71
C PHE A 262 9.69 3.93 14.88
N ALA A 263 10.66 4.85 14.87
CA ALA A 263 10.66 5.97 15.80
C ALA A 263 9.40 6.86 15.62
N LYS A 264 8.85 7.39 16.72
CA LYS A 264 7.54 8.08 16.81
C LYS A 264 7.37 9.34 15.94
N ASP A 265 8.42 9.80 15.25
CA ASP A 265 8.40 10.98 14.36
C ASP A 265 8.73 10.64 12.90
N ASN A 266 8.65 9.36 12.54
CA ASN A 266 8.99 8.85 11.21
C ASN A 266 7.73 8.63 10.35
N ILE A 267 7.77 8.98 9.07
CA ILE A 267 6.64 8.71 8.14
C ILE A 267 6.29 7.21 8.08
N TYR A 268 7.27 6.32 8.21
CA TYR A 268 7.02 4.87 8.27
C TYR A 268 6.30 4.43 9.55
N TYR A 269 6.42 5.19 10.64
CA TYR A 269 5.64 4.96 11.86
C TYR A 269 4.19 5.41 11.66
N ASP A 270 3.94 6.53 10.97
CA ASP A 270 2.58 6.94 10.64
C ASP A 270 1.90 5.98 9.67
N ALA A 271 2.66 5.27 8.83
CA ALA A 271 2.11 4.22 7.97
C ALA A 271 1.41 3.15 8.77
N LYS A 272 2.02 2.83 9.91
CA LYS A 272 1.51 1.88 10.90
C LYS A 272 0.40 2.47 11.75
N ALA A 273 0.55 3.71 12.19
CA ALA A 273 -0.41 4.35 13.10
C ALA A 273 -1.69 4.84 12.41
N ASN A 274 -1.62 5.22 11.13
CA ASN A 274 -2.75 5.69 10.34
C ASN A 274 -2.66 5.26 8.85
N PRO A 275 -3.04 4.00 8.54
CA PRO A 275 -3.01 3.46 7.18
C PRO A 275 -3.91 4.21 6.19
N GLN A 276 -4.97 4.87 6.67
CA GLN A 276 -5.92 5.61 5.82
C GLN A 276 -5.27 6.85 5.19
N ARG A 277 -4.46 7.59 5.96
CA ARG A 277 -3.68 8.73 5.41
C ARG A 277 -2.64 8.27 4.40
N HIS A 278 -2.02 7.12 4.68
CA HIS A 278 -1.03 6.52 3.79
C HIS A 278 -1.62 6.05 2.47
N LEU A 279 -2.90 5.68 2.44
CA LEU A 279 -3.54 5.35 1.19
C LEU A 279 -3.67 6.57 0.27
N LYS A 280 -4.09 7.71 0.82
CA LYS A 280 -4.14 8.96 0.06
C LYS A 280 -2.74 9.32 -0.46
N ALA A 281 -1.73 9.21 0.40
CA ALA A 281 -0.34 9.43 0.03
C ALA A 281 0.14 8.46 -1.07
N PHE A 282 -0.21 7.19 -0.96
CA PHE A 282 0.19 6.14 -1.89
C PHE A 282 -0.36 6.36 -3.30
N TYR A 283 -1.60 6.87 -3.42
CA TYR A 283 -2.21 7.18 -4.71
C TYR A 283 -1.75 8.51 -5.32
N LEU A 284 -0.95 9.28 -4.60
CA LEU A 284 -0.29 10.48 -5.09
C LEU A 284 1.17 10.23 -5.52
N LEU A 285 1.68 8.99 -5.38
CA LEU A 285 3.03 8.56 -5.79
C LEU A 285 3.08 8.03 -7.22
#